data_AF-A0A957UQE4-F1
#
_entry.id   AF-A0A957UQE4-F1
#
_cell.length_a   1.000
_cell.length_b   1.000
_cell.length_c   1.000
_cell.angle_alpha   90.00
_cell.angle_beta   90.00
_cell.angle_gamma   90.00
#
_symmetry.space_group_name_H-M   'P 1'
#
loop_
_entity.id
_entity.type
_entity.pdbx_description
1 polymer ?
#
loop_
_entity_poly.entity_id
_entity_poly.type
_entity_poly.pdbx_seq_one_letter_code
_entity_poly.pdbx_strand_id
1 'polypeptide(L)'
;DQLGTSLETGSQRWLEIGTFSVQPTESGKFFLIIFMAWYLSRFRERLPSFLFLLSAVVLLVGPLILIFLQPDLGMTITFAFIGGTLILVNGVYLWQ
;
A
#
# COMPACT_ATOMS: atom_id res chain seq x y z
N ASP A 1 -22.10 -20.98 -34.59
CA ASP A 1 -21.79 -19.71 -33.92
C ASP A 1 -22.46 -19.62 -32.58
N GLN A 2 -21.89 -20.33 -31.62
CA GLN A 2 -22.28 -20.33 -30.23
C GLN A 2 -21.39 -19.35 -29.46
N LEU A 3 -22.04 -18.52 -28.64
CA LEU A 3 -21.51 -17.84 -27.45
C LEU A 3 -20.71 -16.56 -27.71
N GLY A 4 -21.42 -15.45 -27.57
CA GLY A 4 -20.82 -14.16 -27.31
C GLY A 4 -20.19 -14.06 -25.91
N THR A 5 -19.73 -12.84 -25.68
CA THR A 5 -19.22 -12.23 -24.45
C THR A 5 -17.77 -12.52 -24.07
N SER A 6 -16.96 -11.53 -24.48
CA SER A 6 -15.86 -10.91 -23.75
C SER A 6 -14.65 -11.78 -23.46
N LEU A 7 -13.56 -11.46 -24.19
CA LEU A 7 -12.34 -10.95 -23.56
C LEU A 7 -12.14 -11.51 -22.15
N GLU A 8 -11.79 -12.79 -22.05
CA GLU A 8 -11.14 -13.31 -20.86
C GLU A 8 -9.78 -12.63 -20.80
N THR A 9 -9.82 -11.40 -20.29
CA THR A 9 -8.68 -10.61 -19.86
C THR A 9 -8.19 -11.37 -18.64
N GLY A 10 -7.50 -12.48 -18.92
CA GLY A 10 -7.21 -13.59 -18.03
C GLY A 10 -6.44 -13.11 -16.83
N SER A 11 -7.21 -12.73 -15.82
CA SER A 11 -6.83 -12.45 -14.45
C SER A 11 -6.13 -13.67 -13.86
N GLN A 12 -4.86 -13.86 -14.21
CA GLN A 12 -3.91 -14.64 -13.42
C GLN A 12 -3.67 -13.91 -12.09
N ARG A 13 -4.68 -13.87 -11.21
CA ARG A 13 -4.63 -13.09 -9.95
C ARG A 13 -4.65 -13.95 -8.69
N TRP A 14 -4.95 -15.23 -8.79
CA TRP A 14 -5.02 -16.10 -7.63
C TRP A 14 -3.90 -17.14 -7.71
N LEU A 15 -2.96 -17.10 -6.77
CA LEU A 15 -2.08 -18.24 -6.53
C LEU A 15 -2.90 -19.25 -5.72
N GLU A 16 -3.35 -20.31 -6.37
CA GLU A 16 -4.05 -21.40 -5.69
C GLU A 16 -3.02 -22.31 -5.00
N ILE A 17 -2.97 -22.26 -3.68
CA ILE A 17 -2.20 -23.19 -2.85
C ILE A 17 -3.20 -24.10 -2.15
N GLY A 18 -3.56 -25.22 -2.80
CA GLY A 18 -4.59 -26.13 -2.31
C GLY A 18 -5.99 -25.50 -2.36
N THR A 19 -6.72 -25.47 -1.25
CA THR A 19 -8.07 -24.84 -1.15
C THR A 19 -8.03 -23.34 -0.89
N PHE A 20 -6.84 -22.77 -0.71
CA PHE A 20 -6.66 -21.35 -0.42
C PHE A 20 -6.15 -20.63 -1.65
N SER A 21 -6.96 -19.69 -2.13
CA SER A 21 -6.59 -18.78 -3.20
C SER A 21 -6.06 -17.51 -2.53
N VAL A 22 -4.77 -17.23 -2.66
CA VAL A 22 -4.17 -15.99 -2.12
C VAL A 22 -3.94 -15.02 -3.26
N GLN A 23 -4.50 -13.82 -3.13
CA GLN A 23 -4.27 -12.73 -4.07
C GLN A 23 -3.02 -11.94 -3.63
N PRO A 24 -1.89 -12.01 -4.37
CA PRO A 24 -0.63 -11.39 -3.94
C PRO A 24 -0.76 -9.87 -3.73
N THR A 25 -1.63 -9.24 -4.51
CA THR A 25 -1.93 -7.81 -4.52
C THR A 25 -2.76 -7.33 -3.32
N GLU A 26 -3.56 -8.20 -2.69
CA GLU A 26 -4.27 -7.86 -1.45
C GLU A 26 -3.38 -7.94 -0.23
N SER A 27 -2.51 -8.94 -0.15
CA SER A 27 -1.58 -9.10 0.98
C SER A 27 -0.67 -7.89 1.14
N GLY A 28 -0.20 -7.30 0.03
CA GLY A 28 0.66 -6.11 0.06
C GLY A 28 0.04 -4.91 0.80
N LYS A 29 -1.29 -4.72 0.72
CA LYS A 29 -2.00 -3.62 1.39
C LYS A 29 -1.89 -3.76 2.91
N PHE A 30 -2.09 -4.98 3.42
CA PHE A 30 -1.96 -5.26 4.86
C PHE A 30 -0.53 -5.07 5.35
N PHE A 31 0.46 -5.52 4.57
CA PHE A 31 1.87 -5.30 4.90
C PHE A 31 2.21 -3.80 4.98
N LEU A 32 1.74 -2.99 4.01
CA LEU A 32 1.97 -1.54 4.03
C LEU A 32 1.36 -0.89 5.27
N ILE A 33 0.10 -1.21 5.58
CA ILE A 33 -0.61 -0.64 6.73
C ILE A 33 0.13 -0.96 8.03
N ILE A 34 0.47 -2.23 8.26
CA ILE A 34 1.14 -2.67 9.48
C ILE A 34 2.52 -2.03 9.60
N PHE A 35 3.28 -2.00 8.50
CA PHE A 35 4.62 -1.42 8.47
C PHE A 35 4.61 0.09 8.73
N MET A 36 3.73 0.84 8.04
CA MET A 36 3.56 2.28 8.26
C MET A 36 3.10 2.57 9.68
N ALA A 37 2.10 1.85 10.19
CA ALA A 37 1.60 2.04 11.55
C ALA A 37 2.68 1.79 12.61
N TRP A 38 3.48 0.73 12.45
CA TRP A 38 4.61 0.44 13.32
C TRP A 38 5.67 1.54 13.26
N TYR A 39 6.03 2.01 12.07
CA TYR A 39 7.02 3.07 11.89
C TYR A 39 6.56 4.38 12.53
N LEU A 40 5.34 4.82 12.21
CA LEU A 40 4.75 6.04 12.74
C LEU A 40 4.71 5.99 14.27
N SER A 41 4.30 4.87 14.86
CA SER A 41 4.27 4.68 16.33
C SER A 41 5.67 4.72 16.95
N ARG A 42 6.66 4.06 16.34
CA ARG A 42 8.01 3.92 16.92
C ARG A 42 8.84 5.21 16.87
N PHE A 43 8.64 6.03 15.84
CA PHE A 43 9.49 7.20 15.57
C PHE A 43 8.83 8.54 15.94
N ARG A 44 7.54 8.55 16.30
CA ARG A 44 6.79 9.77 16.67
C ARG A 44 7.49 10.59 17.75
N GLU A 45 8.01 9.94 18.78
CA GLU A 45 8.64 10.63 19.93
C GLU A 45 10.15 10.85 19.77
N ARG A 46 10.75 10.27 18.73
CA ARG A 46 12.22 10.25 18.54
C ARG A 46 12.72 11.30 17.57
N LEU A 47 11.85 11.80 16.70
CA LEU A 47 12.21 12.72 15.62
C LEU A 47 11.48 14.05 15.76
N PRO A 48 12.13 15.18 15.42
CA PRO A 48 11.45 16.46 15.25
C PRO A 48 10.33 16.34 14.21
N SER A 49 9.21 17.04 14.41
CA SER A 49 7.99 16.91 13.60
C SER A 49 8.22 16.98 12.09
N PHE A 50 9.11 17.86 11.63
CA PHE A 50 9.46 18.00 10.21
C PHE A 50 10.25 16.80 9.68
N LEU A 51 11.26 16.34 10.43
CA LEU A 51 12.10 15.19 10.05
C LEU A 51 11.31 13.88 10.06
N PHE A 52 10.38 13.73 11.01
CA PHE A 52 9.45 12.61 11.07
C PHE A 52 8.53 12.54 9.85
N LEU A 53 7.99 13.69 9.44
CA LEU A 53 7.07 13.75 8.29
C LEU A 53 7.82 13.48 6.98
N LEU A 54 9.02 14.05 6.83
CA LEU A 54 9.88 13.76 5.69
C LEU A 54 10.28 12.28 5.62
N SER A 55 10.66 11.68 6.75
CA SER A 55 11.07 10.28 6.79
C SER A 55 9.90 9.32 6.51
N ALA A 56 8.68 9.65 6.98
CA ALA A 56 7.48 8.88 6.67
C ALA A 56 7.13 8.93 5.16
N VAL A 57 7.27 10.10 4.53
CA VAL A 57 7.05 10.24 3.06
C VAL A 57 8.07 9.43 2.28
N VAL A 58 9.37 9.54 2.61
CA VAL A 58 10.43 8.76 1.95
C VAL A 58 10.18 7.25 2.09
N LEU A 59 9.75 6.83 3.29
CA LEU A 59 9.44 5.43 3.56
C LEU A 59 8.22 4.92 2.76
N LEU A 60 7.25 5.78 2.48
CA LEU A 60 6.09 5.44 1.64
C LEU A 60 6.43 5.39 0.14
N VAL A 61 7.36 6.23 -0.32
CA VAL A 61 7.78 6.30 -1.73
C VAL A 61 8.47 5.00 -2.17
N GLY A 62 9.28 4.38 -1.31
CA GLY A 62 9.95 3.10 -1.62
C GLY A 62 9.01 2.00 -2.13
N PRO A 63 8.00 1.57 -1.35
CA PRO A 63 7.03 0.56 -1.79
C PRO A 63 6.14 1.05 -2.95
N LEU A 64 5.81 2.36 -3.03
CA LEU A 64 5.05 2.90 -4.16
C LEU A 64 5.79 2.72 -5.50
N ILE A 65 7.10 2.97 -5.53
CA ILE A 65 7.92 2.75 -6.74
C ILE A 65 7.91 1.28 -7.13
N LEU A 66 8.03 0.37 -6.15
CA LEU A 66 8.05 -1.07 -6.39
C LEU A 66 6.72 -1.57 -7.01
N ILE A 67 5.59 -1.01 -6.56
CA ILE A 67 4.25 -1.32 -7.07
C ILE A 67 4.03 -0.69 -8.44
N PHE A 68 4.49 0.54 -8.65
CA PHE A 68 4.42 1.22 -9.93
C PHE A 68 5.18 0.43 -11.02
N LEU A 69 6.26 -0.25 -10.65
CA LEU A 69 7.00 -1.14 -11.54
C LEU A 69 6.26 -2.44 -11.88
N GLN A 70 5.23 -2.82 -11.12
CA GLN A 70 4.38 -4.01 -11.34
C GLN A 70 3.16 -3.75 -12.26
N PRO A 71 3.26 -2.78 -13.18
CA PRO A 71 2.15 -2.01 -13.81
C PRO A 71 0.73 -2.09 -13.21
N ASP A 72 0.54 -2.17 -11.90
CA ASP A 72 -0.79 -2.19 -11.28
C ASP A 72 -1.15 -0.80 -10.74
N LEU A 73 -1.73 0.01 -11.64
CA LEU A 73 -2.15 1.39 -11.33
C LEU A 73 -3.21 1.45 -10.21
N GLY A 74 -4.07 0.44 -10.11
CA GLY A 74 -5.12 0.38 -9.07
C GLY A 74 -4.52 0.21 -7.68
N MET A 75 -3.49 -0.64 -7.56
CA MET A 75 -2.73 -0.80 -6.33
C MET A 75 -1.95 0.46 -5.97
N THR A 76 -1.22 1.08 -6.91
CA THR A 76 -0.44 2.30 -6.61
C THR A 76 -1.31 3.40 -6.00
N ILE A 77 -2.49 3.66 -6.57
CA ILE A 77 -3.41 4.69 -6.08
C ILE A 77 -3.92 4.32 -4.68
N THR A 78 -4.31 3.07 -4.47
CA THR A 78 -4.83 2.60 -3.18
C THR A 78 -3.77 2.73 -2.07
N PHE A 79 -2.52 2.36 -2.35
CA PHE A 79 -1.42 2.45 -1.38
C PHE A 79 -1.04 3.91 -1.09
N ALA A 80 -1.03 4.77 -2.12
CA ALA A 80 -0.80 6.20 -1.94
C ALA A 80 -1.87 6.82 -1.05
N PHE A 81 -3.13 6.45 -1.23
CA PHE A 81 -4.25 6.96 -0.44
C PHE A 81 -4.17 6.49 1.03
N ILE A 82 -3.90 5.21 1.26
CA ILE A 82 -3.75 4.63 2.61
C ILE A 82 -2.55 5.26 3.33
N GLY A 83 -1.37 5.25 2.70
CA GLY A 83 -0.15 5.82 3.29
C GLY A 83 -0.27 7.32 3.54
N GLY A 84 -0.83 8.07 2.59
CA GLY A 84 -1.10 9.50 2.74
C GLY A 84 -2.04 9.79 3.91
N THR A 85 -3.10 9.00 4.08
CA THR A 85 -4.03 9.14 5.21
C THR A 85 -3.34 8.88 6.54
N LEU A 86 -2.50 7.85 6.65
CA LEU A 86 -1.77 7.53 7.88
C LEU A 86 -0.78 8.64 8.28
N ILE A 87 -0.11 9.24 7.29
CA ILE A 87 0.80 10.38 7.48
C ILE A 87 0.01 11.63 7.89
N LEU A 88 -1.11 11.92 7.24
CA LEU A 88 -1.95 13.08 7.57
C LEU A 88 -2.50 12.99 9.00
N VAL A 89 -3.04 11.82 9.39
CA VAL A 89 -3.57 11.62 10.75
C VAL A 89 -2.47 11.84 11.78
N ASN A 90 -1.30 11.22 11.63
CA ASN A 90 -0.17 11.44 12.56
C ASN A 90 0.39 12.86 12.50
N GLY A 91 0.38 13.49 11.31
CA GLY A 91 0.78 14.87 11.10
C GLY A 91 -0.11 15.85 11.85
N VAL A 92 -1.44 15.67 11.84
CA VAL A 92 -2.37 16.50 12.61
C VAL A 92 -2.13 16.34 14.12
N TYR A 93 -1.85 15.12 14.59
CA TYR A 93 -1.48 14.85 15.99
C TYR A 93 -0.08 15.38 16.41
N LEU A 94 0.74 15.87 15.48
CA LEU A 94 2.04 16.51 15.76
C LEU A 94 1.92 18.00 16.06
N TRP A 95 0.78 18.61 15.75
CA TRP A 95 0.50 20.04 15.97
C TRP A 95 -0.31 20.31 17.24
N GLN A 96 -0.68 19.27 18.00
CA GLN A 96 -1.31 19.35 19.32
C GLN A 96 -0.28 19.06 20.41
#